data_AF-A0AAV9WSR5-F1
#
_entry.id   AF-A0AAV9WSR5-F1
#
_cell.length_a   1.000
_cell.length_b   1.000
_cell.length_c   1.000
_cell.angle_alpha   90.00
_cell.angle_beta   90.00
_cell.angle_gamma   90.00
#
_symmetry.space_group_name_H-M   'P 1'
#
loop_
_entity.id
_entity.type
_entity.pdbx_description
1 polymer ?
#
loop_
_entity_poly.entity_id
_entity_poly.type
_entity_poly.pdbx_seq_one_letter_code
_entity_poly.pdbx_strand_id
1 'polypeptide(L)'
;MMRKSELTSSEDETRPVCRRCQRCGFECDGPKDTTFIEGKIVRSRRTEKPVEPSVPGDPGDQNAINRQVVALTAPLKGNQYDMYICYTRKHLRRGGAIDIVLDTTQLSDIIIAGTTPSRGQLFHQTILSFGVILFGLQNRQASIADQGHVLHVGAIKRLNQALSDPKCYYRDEVMLSVATLAILECVVPTGPDNYLKHMIGLERLLELRGTGSSCSQLTFEIYKSVRHMILFASLRTGRPSILARPEWKGLFREHCTEEELAEQDLFDILADCTLLISQRDSLAADLSLDPWDSHPRRDQIFQKALAALAELASWRVTWEANNRNSYFETPIVLDSRSPPIQQPFSDDTSPFLTLFEFGNESAAINLMFYNTTLIVVIQILTSLLREDFTNSPYTQDFSDHVSNESGSPENSLPSLLEDSKAGYIAAERLAALEICRCVPYYASQRSEKDSHSSPLVHWAISTAYTTLSGNESREGKWMMNFVNKTSLAIVAKGIWTRPRSSNS
;
A
#
# COMPACT_ATOMS: atom_id res chain seq x y z
N MET A 1 10.10 46.07 -38.09
CA MET A 1 10.10 46.19 -36.62
C MET A 1 8.70 45.87 -36.12
N MET A 2 8.41 44.60 -35.81
CA MET A 2 7.18 44.16 -35.13
C MET A 2 7.57 43.04 -34.17
N ARG A 3 7.24 43.22 -32.88
CA ARG A 3 7.56 42.31 -31.78
C ARG A 3 6.66 41.06 -31.88
N LYS A 4 7.26 39.88 -31.86
CA LYS A 4 6.56 38.63 -31.54
C LYS A 4 6.36 38.57 -30.02
N SER A 5 5.11 38.62 -29.57
CA SER A 5 4.73 38.33 -28.20
C SER A 5 4.65 36.83 -27.99
N GLU A 6 5.38 36.33 -27.00
CA GLU A 6 5.31 34.98 -26.47
C GLU A 6 3.89 34.73 -25.92
N LEU A 7 3.20 33.71 -26.44
CA LEU A 7 1.99 33.15 -25.81
C LEU A 7 2.44 32.04 -24.85
N THR A 8 2.57 32.39 -23.58
CA THR A 8 2.55 31.44 -22.48
C THR A 8 1.10 30.97 -22.27
N SER A 9 0.87 29.67 -22.27
CA SER A 9 -0.44 29.07 -21.98
C SER A 9 -0.69 29.08 -20.47
N SER A 10 -1.21 30.18 -19.93
CA SER A 10 -1.92 30.14 -18.64
C SER A 10 -3.39 29.83 -18.92
N GLU A 11 -3.93 28.76 -18.37
CA GLU A 11 -5.35 28.46 -18.43
C GLU A 11 -6.12 29.47 -17.55
N ASP A 12 -7.17 30.07 -18.11
CA ASP A 12 -8.00 31.10 -17.48
C ASP A 12 -9.27 30.42 -16.94
N GLU A 13 -9.40 30.34 -15.61
CA GLU A 13 -10.48 29.63 -14.91
C GLU A 13 -11.78 30.45 -14.74
N THR A 14 -11.96 31.53 -15.50
CA THR A 14 -13.18 32.35 -15.46
C THR A 14 -14.43 31.55 -15.88
N ARG A 15 -15.46 31.54 -15.02
CA ARG A 15 -16.76 30.88 -15.24
C ARG A 15 -17.85 31.92 -15.53
N PRO A 16 -18.84 31.66 -16.42
CA PRO A 16 -19.05 30.44 -17.20
C PRO A 16 -18.31 30.39 -18.55
N VAL A 17 -17.74 31.51 -19.00
CA VAL A 17 -17.07 31.66 -20.30
C VAL A 17 -15.66 32.21 -20.09
N CYS A 18 -14.65 31.56 -20.67
CA CYS A 18 -13.27 32.04 -20.56
C CYS A 18 -13.06 33.33 -21.38
N ARG A 19 -12.17 34.22 -20.92
CA ARG A 19 -11.93 35.53 -21.59
C ARG A 19 -11.47 35.41 -23.04
N ARG A 20 -10.87 34.26 -23.40
CA ARG A 20 -10.43 33.98 -24.77
C ARG A 20 -11.61 33.76 -25.71
N CYS A 21 -12.57 32.92 -25.34
CA CYS A 21 -13.79 32.74 -26.13
C CYS A 21 -14.62 34.02 -26.18
N GLN A 22 -14.67 34.77 -25.07
CA GLN A 22 -15.35 36.07 -25.02
C GLN A 22 -14.77 37.09 -26.02
N ARG A 23 -13.44 37.19 -26.13
CA ARG A 23 -12.80 38.11 -27.10
C ARG A 23 -12.96 37.68 -28.54
N CYS A 24 -13.00 36.37 -28.80
CA CYS A 24 -13.07 35.83 -30.14
C CYS A 24 -14.50 35.60 -30.65
N GLY A 25 -15.53 35.82 -29.81
CA GLY A 25 -16.93 35.66 -30.19
C GLY A 25 -17.36 34.21 -30.48
N PHE A 26 -16.66 33.24 -29.89
CA PHE A 26 -16.99 31.81 -30.04
C PHE A 26 -17.84 31.32 -28.86
N GLU A 27 -18.71 30.34 -29.12
CA GLU A 27 -19.34 29.56 -28.06
C GLU A 27 -18.27 28.84 -27.22
N CYS A 28 -18.44 28.89 -25.90
CA CYS A 28 -17.49 28.37 -24.94
C CYS A 28 -18.15 27.24 -24.15
N ASP A 29 -17.58 26.05 -24.22
CA ASP A 29 -18.04 24.88 -23.45
C ASP A 29 -17.76 24.97 -21.94
N GLY A 30 -17.15 26.07 -21.48
CA GLY A 30 -16.68 26.24 -20.11
C GLY A 30 -15.47 25.35 -19.76
N PRO A 31 -14.82 25.58 -18.61
CA PRO A 31 -13.80 24.67 -18.10
C PRO A 31 -14.43 23.32 -17.71
N LYS A 32 -13.94 22.23 -18.30
CA LYS A 32 -14.39 20.85 -18.01
C LYS A 32 -13.75 20.37 -16.70
N ASP A 33 -14.56 19.88 -15.75
CA ASP A 33 -14.13 19.57 -14.37
C ASP A 33 -13.05 18.48 -14.25
N THR A 34 -12.74 17.73 -15.31
CA THR A 34 -11.57 16.83 -15.36
C THR A 34 -11.03 16.70 -16.78
N THR A 35 -9.83 17.24 -17.02
CA THR A 35 -9.05 16.94 -18.22
C THR A 35 -7.65 16.55 -17.78
N PHE A 36 -7.26 15.28 -18.03
CA PHE A 36 -5.90 14.82 -17.78
C PHE A 36 -4.97 15.40 -18.86
N ILE A 37 -3.98 16.20 -18.44
CA ILE A 37 -2.97 16.74 -19.35
C ILE A 37 -1.94 15.65 -19.66
N GLU A 38 -1.80 15.31 -20.94
CA GLU A 38 -0.77 14.43 -21.47
C GLU A 38 0.61 15.11 -21.33
N GLY A 39 1.44 14.63 -20.40
CA GLY A 39 2.78 15.16 -20.17
C GLY A 39 3.70 14.91 -21.37
N LYS A 40 4.08 15.96 -22.10
CA LYS A 40 5.10 15.88 -23.15
C LYS A 40 6.49 15.68 -22.53
N ILE A 41 7.11 14.54 -22.79
CA ILE A 41 8.52 14.28 -22.48
C ILE A 41 9.40 15.14 -23.41
N VAL A 42 10.20 16.03 -22.82
CA VAL A 42 11.24 16.79 -23.54
C VAL A 42 12.41 15.84 -23.82
N ARG A 43 12.64 15.51 -25.09
CA ARG A 43 13.81 14.72 -25.54
C ARG A 43 15.10 15.50 -25.28
N SER A 44 15.97 14.95 -24.44
CA SER A 44 17.36 15.41 -24.32
C SER A 44 18.11 15.10 -25.62
N ARG A 45 18.58 16.15 -26.32
CA ARG A 45 19.55 16.02 -27.41
C ARG A 45 20.91 15.71 -26.80
N ARG A 46 21.38 14.47 -26.91
CA ARG A 46 22.81 14.19 -26.89
C ARG A 46 23.18 13.45 -28.16
N THR A 47 23.93 14.16 -29.01
CA THR A 47 24.57 13.71 -30.24
C THR A 47 25.49 12.52 -29.95
N GLU A 48 25.21 11.37 -30.54
CA GLU A 48 26.13 10.25 -30.62
C GLU A 48 27.20 10.55 -31.67
N LYS A 49 28.48 10.34 -31.32
CA LYS A 49 29.60 10.33 -32.25
C LYS A 49 29.92 8.85 -32.59
N PRO A 50 30.12 8.47 -33.86
CA PRO A 50 30.46 7.10 -34.23
C PRO A 50 31.94 6.81 -33.90
N VAL A 51 32.22 5.60 -33.39
CA VAL A 51 33.58 5.06 -33.26
C VAL A 51 33.76 3.99 -34.35
N GLU A 52 34.79 4.16 -35.18
CA GLU A 52 35.18 3.22 -36.24
C GLU A 52 35.97 2.01 -35.69
N PRO A 53 36.01 0.87 -36.41
CA PRO A 53 36.66 -0.36 -35.97
C PRO A 53 38.09 -0.49 -36.51
N SER A 54 39.04 -0.89 -35.66
CA SER A 54 40.40 -1.28 -36.05
C SER A 54 40.65 -2.78 -35.82
N VAL A 55 41.19 -3.44 -36.85
CA VAL A 55 41.50 -4.88 -37.00
C VAL A 55 42.95 -5.18 -36.49
N PRO A 56 43.54 -6.40 -36.57
CA PRO A 56 44.09 -7.13 -35.42
C PRO A 56 45.62 -7.34 -35.48
N GLY A 57 46.23 -7.70 -34.35
CA GLY A 57 47.64 -8.08 -34.27
C GLY A 57 47.87 -9.13 -33.17
N ASP A 58 48.57 -10.19 -33.55
CA ASP A 58 48.72 -11.51 -32.92
C ASP A 58 49.92 -11.58 -31.91
N PRO A 59 50.41 -12.75 -31.45
CA PRO A 59 50.17 -13.36 -30.14
C PRO A 59 51.42 -13.44 -29.23
N GLY A 60 51.23 -13.68 -27.92
CA GLY A 60 52.36 -13.94 -27.02
C GLY A 60 52.02 -14.29 -25.57
N ASP A 61 51.98 -15.60 -25.31
CA ASP A 61 52.39 -16.33 -24.11
C ASP A 61 51.68 -16.19 -22.72
N GLN A 62 51.03 -17.31 -22.38
CA GLN A 62 51.22 -18.16 -21.19
C GLN A 62 50.53 -17.88 -19.84
N ASN A 63 49.64 -18.84 -19.53
CA ASN A 63 49.45 -19.54 -18.25
C ASN A 63 48.79 -18.81 -17.08
N ALA A 64 47.45 -18.90 -17.03
CA ALA A 64 46.71 -19.02 -15.77
C ALA A 64 45.46 -19.92 -15.95
N ILE A 65 45.66 -21.19 -15.60
CA ILE A 65 44.73 -22.18 -15.04
C ILE A 65 43.23 -21.96 -15.29
N ASN A 66 42.75 -22.83 -16.18
CA ASN A 66 41.39 -23.19 -16.55
C ASN A 66 40.39 -23.31 -15.39
N ARG A 67 39.46 -22.36 -15.27
CA ARG A 67 38.10 -22.59 -14.77
C ARG A 67 37.12 -22.14 -15.84
N GLN A 68 36.89 -23.01 -16.83
CA GLN A 68 35.75 -22.89 -17.74
C GLN A 68 34.45 -22.99 -16.92
N VAL A 69 33.94 -21.84 -16.47
CA VAL A 69 32.50 -21.69 -16.30
C VAL A 69 31.96 -21.71 -17.72
N VAL A 70 31.31 -22.81 -18.09
CA VAL A 70 30.54 -22.91 -19.32
C VAL A 70 29.45 -21.83 -19.24
N ALA A 71 29.73 -20.67 -19.83
CA ALA A 71 28.75 -19.64 -20.05
C ALA A 71 27.77 -20.19 -21.09
N LEU A 72 26.69 -20.80 -20.62
CA LEU A 72 25.50 -21.10 -21.42
C LEU A 72 24.90 -19.79 -21.91
N THR A 73 25.50 -19.22 -22.95
CA THR A 73 24.98 -18.05 -23.67
C THR A 73 24.53 -18.50 -25.04
N ALA A 74 23.42 -19.25 -25.05
CA ALA A 74 22.52 -19.23 -26.19
C ALA A 74 21.51 -18.11 -25.94
N PRO A 75 21.47 -17.03 -26.74
CA PRO A 75 20.42 -16.04 -26.64
C PRO A 75 19.14 -16.67 -27.19
N LEU A 76 18.33 -17.26 -26.31
CA LEU A 76 16.98 -17.70 -26.62
C LEU A 76 16.14 -16.45 -26.94
N LYS A 77 16.14 -16.04 -28.21
CA LYS A 77 15.15 -15.10 -28.76
C LYS A 77 13.77 -15.74 -28.58
N GLY A 78 13.13 -15.41 -27.47
CA GLY A 78 11.87 -16.01 -27.00
C GLY A 78 11.68 -15.93 -25.48
N ASN A 79 12.76 -15.89 -24.69
CA ASN A 79 12.71 -16.03 -23.21
C ASN A 79 12.70 -14.70 -22.43
N GLN A 80 12.70 -13.54 -23.10
CA GLN A 80 12.86 -12.26 -22.39
C GLN A 80 11.61 -11.88 -21.57
N TYR A 81 10.42 -11.98 -22.17
CA TYR A 81 9.18 -11.69 -21.46
C TYR A 81 8.87 -12.74 -20.39
N ASP A 82 9.23 -14.00 -20.62
CA ASP A 82 9.12 -15.05 -19.61
C ASP A 82 9.89 -14.67 -18.35
N MET A 83 11.15 -14.24 -18.52
CA MET A 83 12.00 -13.78 -17.43
C MET A 83 11.39 -12.58 -16.69
N TYR A 84 10.79 -11.62 -17.40
CA TYR A 84 10.18 -10.44 -16.77
C TYR A 84 8.94 -10.79 -15.95
N ILE A 85 8.08 -11.68 -16.45
CA ILE A 85 6.90 -12.16 -15.71
C ILE A 85 7.34 -12.98 -14.51
N CYS A 86 8.26 -13.94 -14.67
CA CYS A 86 8.79 -14.73 -13.56
C CYS A 86 9.44 -13.85 -12.48
N TYR A 87 10.20 -12.83 -12.88
CA TYR A 87 10.75 -11.84 -11.97
C TYR A 87 9.64 -11.13 -11.18
N THR A 88 8.57 -10.71 -11.86
CA THR A 88 7.43 -10.03 -11.22
C THR A 88 6.69 -10.94 -10.24
N ARG A 89 6.47 -12.20 -10.62
CA ARG A 89 5.80 -13.20 -9.77
C ARG A 89 6.54 -13.46 -8.46
N LYS A 90 7.88 -13.39 -8.45
CA LYS A 90 8.68 -13.46 -7.22
C LYS A 90 8.32 -12.37 -6.20
N HIS A 91 7.75 -11.27 -6.66
CA HIS A 91 7.43 -10.10 -5.84
C HIS A 91 5.93 -9.89 -5.60
N LEU A 92 5.07 -10.71 -6.22
CA LEU A 92 3.64 -10.72 -5.96
C LEU A 92 3.31 -11.58 -4.72
N ARG A 93 2.12 -11.37 -4.15
CA ARG A 93 1.58 -12.24 -3.10
C ARG A 93 1.25 -13.59 -3.73
N ARG A 94 1.97 -14.66 -3.35
CA ARG A 94 1.58 -16.01 -3.80
C ARG A 94 0.23 -16.39 -3.23
N GLY A 95 -0.56 -17.12 -4.02
CA GLY A 95 -1.94 -17.47 -3.67
C GLY A 95 -2.89 -16.28 -3.58
N GLY A 96 -2.44 -15.05 -3.90
CA GLY A 96 -3.34 -13.93 -4.16
C GLY A 96 -3.99 -14.08 -5.54
N ALA A 97 -5.10 -13.39 -5.77
CA ALA A 97 -5.87 -13.56 -7.00
C ALA A 97 -5.08 -13.36 -8.30
N ILE A 98 -4.15 -12.39 -8.33
CA ILE A 98 -3.25 -12.19 -9.48
C ILE A 98 -2.37 -13.42 -9.70
N ASP A 99 -1.79 -13.99 -8.64
CA ASP A 99 -0.92 -15.17 -8.75
C ASP A 99 -1.71 -16.43 -9.11
N ILE A 100 -2.90 -16.64 -8.53
CA ILE A 100 -3.82 -17.74 -8.89
C ILE A 100 -4.14 -17.72 -10.40
N VAL A 101 -4.43 -16.55 -10.95
CA VAL A 101 -4.69 -16.42 -12.39
C VAL A 101 -3.42 -16.66 -13.20
N LEU A 102 -2.26 -16.22 -12.72
CA LEU A 102 -0.97 -16.50 -13.38
C LEU A 102 -0.55 -17.97 -13.31
N ASP A 103 -0.95 -18.72 -12.28
CA ASP A 103 -0.72 -20.16 -12.16
C ASP A 103 -1.57 -20.97 -13.16
N THR A 104 -2.79 -20.51 -13.42
CA THR A 104 -3.73 -21.18 -14.31
C THR A 104 -3.58 -20.78 -15.78
N THR A 105 -2.78 -19.74 -16.08
CA THR A 105 -2.58 -19.20 -17.43
C THR A 105 -1.24 -19.61 -18.00
N GLN A 106 -1.20 -20.08 -19.25
CA GLN A 106 0.07 -20.35 -19.93
C GLN A 106 0.82 -19.04 -20.21
N LEU A 107 2.12 -19.03 -19.91
CA LEU A 107 2.95 -17.83 -20.05
C LEU A 107 3.03 -17.34 -21.50
N SER A 108 3.03 -18.26 -22.46
CA SER A 108 2.94 -17.95 -23.89
C SER A 108 1.69 -17.17 -24.24
N ASP A 109 0.55 -17.47 -23.61
CA ASP A 109 -0.71 -16.78 -23.87
C ASP A 109 -0.69 -15.36 -23.33
N ILE A 110 -0.04 -15.14 -22.17
CA ILE A 110 0.19 -13.81 -21.61
C ILE A 110 1.04 -12.98 -22.55
N ILE A 111 2.11 -13.56 -23.11
CA ILE A 111 3.02 -12.85 -24.00
C ILE A 111 2.36 -12.52 -25.33
N ILE A 112 1.70 -13.49 -25.96
CA ILE A 112 1.01 -13.30 -27.23
C ILE A 112 -0.09 -12.24 -27.07
N ALA A 113 -0.92 -12.35 -26.02
CA ALA A 113 -1.98 -11.40 -25.73
C ALA A 113 -1.41 -10.01 -25.35
N GLY A 114 -0.37 -9.99 -24.51
CA GLY A 114 0.25 -8.78 -24.00
C GLY A 114 0.91 -7.93 -25.10
N THR A 115 1.53 -8.58 -26.08
CA THR A 115 2.24 -7.92 -27.18
C THR A 115 1.37 -7.61 -28.40
N THR A 116 0.15 -8.20 -28.51
CA THR A 116 -0.75 -7.98 -29.65
C THR A 116 -1.93 -7.04 -29.34
N PRO A 117 -2.00 -5.84 -29.96
CA PRO A 117 -3.01 -4.83 -29.63
C PRO A 117 -4.45 -5.12 -30.08
N SER A 118 -4.69 -6.17 -30.88
CA SER A 118 -6.03 -6.50 -31.40
C SER A 118 -6.67 -7.73 -30.76
N ARG A 119 -5.89 -8.57 -30.05
CA ARG A 119 -6.35 -9.86 -29.51
C ARG A 119 -6.06 -10.07 -28.01
N GLY A 120 -5.31 -9.16 -27.39
CA GLY A 120 -4.91 -9.29 -26.00
C GLY A 120 -6.02 -9.14 -24.97
N GLN A 121 -6.13 -10.09 -24.04
CA GLN A 121 -6.89 -9.94 -22.79
C GLN A 121 -6.29 -8.79 -21.97
N LEU A 122 -7.14 -7.95 -21.37
CA LEU A 122 -6.73 -6.71 -20.70
C LEU A 122 -5.73 -6.96 -19.56
N PHE A 123 -5.98 -8.01 -18.77
CA PHE A 123 -5.11 -8.41 -17.67
C PHE A 123 -3.71 -8.80 -18.16
N HIS A 124 -3.60 -9.57 -19.24
CA HIS A 124 -2.31 -9.99 -19.81
C HIS A 124 -1.44 -8.80 -20.23
N GLN A 125 -2.06 -7.79 -20.83
CA GLN A 125 -1.34 -6.57 -21.21
C GLN A 125 -0.83 -5.82 -19.98
N THR A 126 -1.68 -5.74 -18.95
CA THR A 126 -1.36 -5.02 -17.73
C THR A 126 -0.22 -5.70 -16.98
N ILE A 127 -0.28 -7.02 -16.77
CA ILE A 127 0.77 -7.77 -16.06
C ILE A 127 2.09 -7.80 -16.85
N LEU A 128 2.03 -7.89 -18.18
CA LEU A 128 3.22 -7.79 -19.02
C LEU A 128 3.86 -6.40 -18.91
N SER A 129 3.07 -5.33 -18.98
CA SER A 129 3.58 -3.96 -18.82
C SER A 129 4.23 -3.76 -17.45
N PHE A 130 3.60 -4.28 -16.39
CA PHE A 130 4.16 -4.25 -15.04
C PHE A 130 5.51 -4.97 -15.01
N GLY A 131 5.57 -6.20 -15.52
CA GLY A 131 6.82 -6.96 -15.41
C GLY A 131 7.97 -6.40 -16.21
N VAL A 132 7.70 -5.85 -17.39
CA VAL A 132 8.72 -5.18 -18.20
C VAL A 132 9.23 -3.91 -17.49
N ILE A 133 8.33 -3.05 -16.98
CA ILE A 133 8.73 -1.84 -16.23
C ILE A 133 9.53 -2.20 -14.99
N LEU A 134 9.01 -3.14 -14.19
CA LEU A 134 9.62 -3.51 -12.93
C LEU A 134 11.03 -4.08 -13.15
N PHE A 135 11.17 -5.02 -14.09
CA PHE A 135 12.46 -5.60 -14.41
C PHE A 135 13.44 -4.53 -14.92
N GLY A 136 13.00 -3.69 -15.86
CA GLY A 136 13.82 -2.63 -16.43
C GLY A 136 14.35 -1.67 -15.37
N LEU A 137 13.49 -1.20 -14.47
CA LEU A 137 13.89 -0.26 -13.41
C LEU A 137 14.78 -0.90 -12.36
N GLN A 138 14.43 -2.09 -11.86
CA GLN A 138 15.21 -2.76 -10.81
C GLN A 138 16.61 -3.16 -11.30
N ASN A 139 16.73 -3.50 -12.59
CA ASN A 139 18.02 -3.86 -13.19
C ASN A 139 18.72 -2.68 -13.88
N ARG A 140 18.22 -1.44 -13.72
CA ARG A 140 18.77 -0.21 -14.31
C ARG A 140 18.92 -0.26 -15.84
N GLN A 141 17.98 -0.93 -16.52
CA GLN A 141 17.91 -1.06 -17.98
C GLN A 141 16.83 -0.14 -18.53
N ALA A 142 17.23 1.09 -18.88
CA ALA A 142 16.30 2.14 -19.34
C ALA A 142 15.52 1.75 -20.60
N SER A 143 16.16 1.08 -21.56
CA SER A 143 15.49 0.64 -22.80
C SER A 143 14.34 -0.34 -22.54
N ILE A 144 14.49 -1.25 -21.57
CA ILE A 144 13.43 -2.17 -21.15
C ILE A 144 12.32 -1.39 -20.44
N ALA A 145 12.68 -0.48 -19.53
CA ALA A 145 11.70 0.35 -18.84
C ALA A 145 10.86 1.19 -19.83
N ASP A 146 11.49 1.82 -20.82
CA ASP A 146 10.83 2.58 -21.88
C ASP A 146 9.86 1.71 -22.68
N GLN A 147 10.27 0.49 -23.03
CA GLN A 147 9.38 -0.49 -23.68
C GLN A 147 8.18 -0.85 -22.81
N GLY A 148 8.41 -1.06 -21.51
CA GLY A 148 7.36 -1.33 -20.53
C GLY A 148 6.37 -0.17 -20.43
N HIS A 149 6.84 1.07 -20.43
CA HIS A 149 5.98 2.26 -20.43
C HIS A 149 5.11 2.37 -21.69
N VAL A 150 5.63 1.99 -22.86
CA VAL A 150 4.81 1.93 -24.09
C VAL A 150 3.67 0.91 -23.95
N LEU A 151 3.96 -0.28 -23.41
CA LEU A 151 2.94 -1.31 -23.15
C LEU A 151 1.91 -0.83 -22.12
N HIS A 152 2.36 -0.14 -21.08
CA HIS A 152 1.51 0.39 -20.01
C HIS A 152 0.52 1.45 -20.51
N VAL A 153 0.97 2.39 -21.36
CA VAL A 153 0.07 3.36 -22.01
C VAL A 153 -0.98 2.64 -22.86
N GLY A 154 -0.60 1.56 -23.55
CA GLY A 154 -1.53 0.70 -24.29
C GLY A 154 -2.57 0.04 -23.38
N ALA A 155 -2.15 -0.51 -22.24
CA ALA A 155 -3.03 -1.14 -21.26
C ALA A 155 -4.04 -0.15 -20.66
N ILE A 156 -3.61 1.07 -20.30
CA ILE A 156 -4.52 2.13 -19.80
C ILE A 156 -5.54 2.52 -20.86
N LYS A 157 -5.12 2.73 -22.12
CA LYS A 157 -6.05 3.08 -23.22
C LYS A 157 -7.11 1.99 -23.41
N ARG A 158 -6.72 0.72 -23.35
CA ARG A 158 -7.67 -0.40 -23.43
C ARG A 158 -8.58 -0.50 -22.21
N LEU A 159 -8.05 -0.29 -21.01
CA LEU A 159 -8.86 -0.27 -19.79
C LEU A 159 -9.96 0.80 -19.91
N ASN A 160 -9.61 2.02 -20.35
CA ASN A 160 -10.58 3.09 -20.57
C ASN A 160 -11.64 2.72 -21.62
N GLN A 161 -11.23 2.06 -22.71
CA GLN A 161 -12.18 1.56 -23.72
C GLN A 161 -13.12 0.50 -23.14
N ALA A 162 -12.59 -0.45 -22.36
CA ALA A 162 -13.40 -1.48 -21.71
C ALA A 162 -14.38 -0.86 -20.70
N LEU A 163 -13.94 0.08 -19.87
CA LEU A 163 -14.78 0.77 -18.89
C LEU A 163 -15.85 1.67 -19.53
N SER A 164 -15.72 2.01 -20.82
CA SER A 164 -16.75 2.74 -21.57
C SER A 164 -17.98 1.86 -21.88
N ASP A 165 -17.84 0.53 -21.83
CA ASP A 165 -18.95 -0.41 -21.93
C ASP A 165 -19.42 -0.83 -20.52
N PRO A 166 -20.66 -0.48 -20.12
CA PRO A 166 -21.21 -0.87 -18.83
C PRO A 166 -21.22 -2.38 -18.58
N LYS A 167 -21.10 -3.25 -19.59
CA LYS A 167 -21.04 -4.70 -19.33
C LYS A 167 -19.68 -5.17 -18.85
N CYS A 168 -18.62 -4.40 -19.11
CA CYS A 168 -17.26 -4.84 -18.85
C CYS A 168 -16.87 -4.81 -17.36
N TYR A 169 -17.51 -3.99 -16.52
CA TYR A 169 -17.15 -3.92 -15.10
C TYR A 169 -17.42 -5.24 -14.33
N TYR A 170 -18.27 -6.13 -14.85
CA TYR A 170 -18.49 -7.48 -14.30
C TYR A 170 -17.35 -8.47 -14.57
N ARG A 171 -16.41 -8.16 -15.47
CA ARG A 171 -15.35 -9.09 -15.88
C ARG A 171 -14.19 -9.06 -14.90
N ASP A 172 -13.81 -10.21 -14.34
CA ASP A 172 -12.70 -10.35 -13.38
C ASP A 172 -11.37 -9.80 -13.91
N GLU A 173 -11.11 -9.93 -15.22
CA GLU A 173 -9.93 -9.34 -15.85
C GLU A 173 -9.82 -7.82 -15.66
N VAL A 174 -10.94 -7.09 -15.60
CA VAL A 174 -10.93 -5.64 -15.41
C VAL A 174 -10.48 -5.32 -13.99
N MET A 175 -11.00 -6.03 -12.99
CA MET A 175 -10.64 -5.84 -11.59
C MET A 175 -9.17 -6.20 -11.34
N LEU A 176 -8.71 -7.34 -11.88
CA LEU A 176 -7.30 -7.75 -11.82
C LEU A 176 -6.38 -6.75 -12.51
N SER A 177 -6.80 -6.17 -13.64
CA SER A 177 -6.03 -5.15 -14.34
C SER A 177 -5.89 -3.88 -13.50
N VAL A 178 -6.99 -3.38 -12.94
CA VAL A 178 -6.93 -2.20 -12.06
C VAL A 178 -6.09 -2.47 -10.81
N ALA A 179 -6.20 -3.65 -10.21
CA ALA A 179 -5.37 -4.05 -9.07
C ALA A 179 -3.88 -4.12 -9.43
N THR A 180 -3.55 -4.66 -10.61
CA THR A 180 -2.18 -4.70 -11.13
C THR A 180 -1.62 -3.30 -11.38
N LEU A 181 -2.43 -2.38 -11.93
CA LEU A 181 -2.05 -0.97 -12.11
C LEU A 181 -1.84 -0.27 -10.76
N ALA A 182 -2.70 -0.54 -9.77
CA ALA A 182 -2.53 0.01 -8.42
C ALA A 182 -1.21 -0.44 -7.78
N ILE A 183 -0.87 -1.74 -7.90
CA ILE A 183 0.41 -2.27 -7.40
C ILE A 183 1.58 -1.63 -8.15
N LEU A 184 1.50 -1.54 -9.48
CA LEU A 184 2.54 -0.90 -10.29
C LEU A 184 2.75 0.56 -9.85
N GLU A 185 1.70 1.35 -9.67
CA GLU A 185 1.78 2.74 -9.21
C GLU A 185 2.29 2.87 -7.77
N CYS A 186 2.02 1.88 -6.91
CA CYS A 186 2.62 1.81 -5.59
C CYS A 186 4.14 1.66 -5.68
N VAL A 187 4.64 0.79 -6.57
CA VAL A 187 6.06 0.45 -6.71
C VAL A 187 6.83 1.48 -7.54
N VAL A 188 6.20 1.96 -8.62
CA VAL A 188 6.75 2.88 -9.61
C VAL A 188 5.74 4.03 -9.79
N PRO A 189 5.67 4.98 -8.83
CA PRO A 189 4.71 6.06 -8.92
C PRO A 189 4.98 6.93 -10.16
N THR A 190 3.97 7.11 -10.99
CA THR A 190 4.02 8.06 -12.12
C THR A 190 3.60 9.47 -11.72
N GLY A 191 3.01 9.61 -10.53
CA GLY A 191 2.60 10.87 -9.94
C GLY A 191 2.14 10.70 -8.50
N PRO A 192 1.91 11.82 -7.78
CA PRO A 192 1.39 11.77 -6.42
C PRO A 192 0.01 11.13 -6.42
N ASP A 193 -0.21 10.20 -5.49
CA ASP A 193 -1.51 9.60 -5.19
C ASP A 193 -2.21 8.90 -6.38
N ASN A 194 -1.52 8.63 -7.48
CA ASN A 194 -2.09 7.91 -8.63
C ASN A 194 -2.50 6.48 -8.25
N TYR A 195 -1.75 5.83 -7.36
CA TYR A 195 -2.13 4.54 -6.80
C TYR A 195 -3.49 4.61 -6.08
N LEU A 196 -3.77 5.69 -5.31
CA LEU A 196 -5.07 5.87 -4.64
C LEU A 196 -6.22 5.97 -5.64
N LYS A 197 -6.01 6.61 -6.80
CA LYS A 197 -7.03 6.69 -7.85
C LYS A 197 -7.43 5.31 -8.36
N HIS A 198 -6.46 4.41 -8.55
CA HIS A 198 -6.75 3.02 -8.94
C HIS A 198 -7.47 2.26 -7.83
N MET A 199 -7.07 2.43 -6.57
CA MET A 199 -7.70 1.75 -5.43
C MET A 199 -9.15 2.20 -5.20
N ILE A 200 -9.45 3.50 -5.36
CA ILE A 200 -10.82 4.04 -5.36
C ILE A 200 -11.61 3.48 -6.56
N GLY A 201 -10.96 3.34 -7.72
CA GLY A 201 -11.55 2.67 -8.87
C GLY A 201 -11.94 1.21 -8.58
N LEU A 202 -11.14 0.48 -7.82
CA LEU A 202 -11.46 -0.90 -7.40
C LEU A 202 -12.71 -0.95 -6.54
N GLU A 203 -12.84 -0.01 -5.60
CA GLU A 203 -14.04 0.10 -4.76
C GLU A 203 -15.28 0.35 -5.63
N ARG A 204 -15.19 1.27 -6.60
CA ARG A 204 -16.31 1.55 -7.49
C ARG A 204 -16.68 0.35 -8.35
N LEU A 205 -15.70 -0.40 -8.85
CA LEU A 205 -15.95 -1.64 -9.58
C LEU A 205 -16.62 -2.70 -8.70
N LEU A 206 -16.19 -2.82 -7.44
CA LEU A 206 -16.78 -3.74 -6.47
C LEU A 206 -18.25 -3.36 -6.20
N GLU A 207 -18.52 -2.08 -5.96
CA GLU A 207 -19.88 -1.57 -5.73
C GLU A 207 -20.81 -1.85 -6.92
N LEU A 208 -20.35 -1.65 -8.16
CA LEU A 208 -21.13 -1.90 -9.37
C LEU A 208 -21.49 -3.38 -9.58
N ARG A 209 -20.66 -4.29 -9.06
CA ARG A 209 -20.95 -5.73 -9.09
C ARG A 209 -21.98 -6.13 -8.03
N GLY A 210 -22.01 -5.40 -6.92
CA GLY A 210 -22.91 -5.64 -5.79
C GLY A 210 -22.59 -6.92 -5.02
N THR A 211 -23.42 -7.22 -4.03
CA THR A 211 -23.29 -8.38 -3.12
C THR A 211 -24.11 -9.60 -3.55
N GLY A 212 -24.64 -9.61 -4.78
CA GLY A 212 -25.55 -10.66 -5.27
C GLY A 212 -24.94 -12.07 -5.26
N SER A 213 -25.77 -13.07 -4.96
CA SER A 213 -25.41 -14.45 -4.56
C SER A 213 -24.73 -15.34 -5.64
N SER A 214 -24.36 -14.81 -6.80
CA SER A 214 -23.72 -15.57 -7.89
C SER A 214 -22.29 -15.10 -8.12
N CYS A 215 -21.41 -15.37 -7.15
CA CYS A 215 -19.98 -15.10 -7.25
C CYS A 215 -19.24 -16.44 -7.37
N SER A 216 -18.33 -16.58 -8.33
CA SER A 216 -17.45 -17.75 -8.36
C SER A 216 -16.42 -17.68 -7.22
N GLN A 217 -15.86 -18.83 -6.79
CA GLN A 217 -14.79 -18.83 -5.78
C GLN A 217 -13.63 -17.90 -6.18
N LEU A 218 -13.23 -17.93 -7.46
CA LEU A 218 -12.15 -17.07 -7.98
C LEU A 218 -12.51 -15.58 -7.88
N THR A 219 -13.73 -15.22 -8.25
CA THR A 219 -14.21 -13.84 -8.15
C THR A 219 -14.20 -13.36 -6.70
N PHE A 220 -14.55 -14.22 -5.75
CA PHE A 220 -14.50 -13.88 -4.34
C PHE A 220 -13.06 -13.75 -3.81
N GLU A 221 -12.13 -14.61 -4.26
CA GLU A 221 -10.70 -14.44 -3.97
C GLU A 221 -10.15 -13.10 -4.52
N ILE A 222 -10.65 -12.64 -5.67
CA ILE A 222 -10.34 -11.30 -6.19
C ILE A 222 -10.84 -10.23 -5.21
N TYR A 223 -12.07 -10.33 -4.71
CA TYR A 223 -12.62 -9.39 -3.72
C TYR A 223 -11.79 -9.35 -2.45
N LYS A 224 -11.44 -10.51 -1.88
CA LYS A 224 -10.53 -10.62 -0.72
C LYS A 224 -9.18 -9.99 -1.02
N SER A 225 -8.65 -10.18 -2.24
CA SER A 225 -7.34 -9.64 -2.60
C SER A 225 -7.31 -8.12 -2.68
N VAL A 226 -8.42 -7.44 -3.01
CA VAL A 226 -8.46 -5.98 -3.19
C VAL A 226 -8.97 -5.22 -1.96
N ARG A 227 -9.58 -5.89 -0.97
CA ARG A 227 -10.18 -5.25 0.22
C ARG A 227 -9.21 -4.33 0.97
N HIS A 228 -7.96 -4.76 1.13
CA HIS A 228 -6.93 -3.96 1.80
C HIS A 228 -6.60 -2.67 1.03
N MET A 229 -6.61 -2.70 -0.31
CA MET A 229 -6.36 -1.52 -1.14
C MET A 229 -7.50 -0.50 -0.99
N ILE A 230 -8.73 -0.98 -0.98
CA ILE A 230 -9.93 -0.15 -0.83
C ILE A 230 -9.92 0.55 0.53
N LEU A 231 -9.68 -0.19 1.61
CA LEU A 231 -9.62 0.37 2.96
C LEU A 231 -8.44 1.32 3.12
N PHE A 232 -7.26 0.95 2.63
CA PHE A 232 -6.10 1.82 2.62
C PHE A 232 -6.44 3.18 1.97
N ALA A 233 -7.05 3.16 0.78
CA ALA A 233 -7.40 4.38 0.08
C ALA A 233 -8.48 5.20 0.79
N SER A 234 -9.49 4.55 1.35
CA SER A 234 -10.58 5.19 2.09
C SER A 234 -10.06 5.92 3.33
N LEU A 235 -9.21 5.25 4.13
CA LEU A 235 -8.58 5.84 5.30
C LEU A 235 -7.66 7.02 4.93
N ARG A 236 -6.91 6.91 3.84
CA ARG A 236 -5.98 7.96 3.38
C ARG A 236 -6.67 9.18 2.80
N THR A 237 -7.87 9.00 2.24
CA THR A 237 -8.64 10.09 1.63
C THR A 237 -9.75 10.62 2.53
N GLY A 238 -9.91 10.06 3.74
CA GLY A 238 -10.96 10.47 4.68
C GLY A 238 -12.37 10.17 4.19
N ARG A 239 -12.54 9.12 3.38
CA ARG A 239 -13.81 8.77 2.75
C ARG A 239 -14.43 7.51 3.36
N PRO A 240 -15.76 7.45 3.49
CA PRO A 240 -16.48 6.23 3.87
C PRO A 240 -16.24 5.12 2.84
N SER A 241 -15.90 3.92 3.29
CA SER A 241 -15.81 2.75 2.41
C SER A 241 -17.15 2.00 2.30
N ILE A 242 -17.42 1.43 1.12
CA ILE A 242 -18.55 0.49 0.94
C ILE A 242 -18.41 -0.75 1.82
N LEU A 243 -17.16 -1.10 2.18
CA LEU A 243 -16.86 -2.27 3.01
C LEU A 243 -17.34 -2.11 4.46
N ALA A 244 -17.68 -0.88 4.87
CA ALA A 244 -18.29 -0.63 6.17
C ALA A 244 -19.78 -1.00 6.20
N ARG A 245 -20.42 -1.17 5.04
CA ARG A 245 -21.86 -1.47 4.99
C ARG A 245 -22.12 -2.92 5.42
N PRO A 246 -23.21 -3.19 6.17
CA PRO A 246 -23.49 -4.52 6.71
C PRO A 246 -23.55 -5.62 5.66
N GLU A 247 -24.08 -5.34 4.47
CA GLU A 247 -24.17 -6.31 3.37
C GLU A 247 -22.80 -6.76 2.86
N TRP A 248 -21.78 -5.89 2.89
CA TRP A 248 -20.42 -6.25 2.49
C TRP A 248 -19.70 -7.02 3.59
N LYS A 249 -19.82 -6.58 4.85
CA LYS A 249 -19.27 -7.32 6.00
C LYS A 249 -19.85 -8.74 6.08
N GLY A 250 -21.17 -8.87 5.90
CA GLY A 250 -21.86 -10.15 5.83
C GLY A 250 -21.33 -11.04 4.70
N LEU A 251 -21.23 -10.50 3.48
CA LEU A 251 -20.68 -11.22 2.33
C LEU A 251 -19.27 -11.76 2.60
N PHE A 252 -18.38 -10.95 3.18
CA PHE A 252 -17.01 -11.40 3.46
C PHE A 252 -16.96 -12.48 4.55
N ARG A 253 -17.74 -12.32 5.63
CA ARG A 253 -17.81 -13.29 6.72
C ARG A 253 -18.37 -14.64 6.27
N GLU A 254 -19.39 -14.66 5.42
CA GLU A 254 -20.00 -15.89 4.89
C GLU A 254 -19.02 -16.75 4.09
N HIS A 255 -17.97 -16.15 3.54
CA HIS A 255 -17.00 -16.82 2.67
C HIS A 255 -15.59 -16.91 3.30
N CYS A 256 -15.45 -16.56 4.59
CA CYS A 256 -14.22 -16.76 5.35
C CYS A 256 -14.19 -18.17 5.96
N THR A 257 -13.00 -18.79 6.00
CA THR A 257 -12.79 -19.96 6.87
C THR A 257 -12.70 -19.53 8.33
N GLU A 258 -12.82 -20.48 9.27
CA GLU A 258 -12.66 -20.20 10.70
C GLU A 258 -11.30 -19.53 11.02
N GLU A 259 -10.24 -19.91 10.31
CA GLU A 259 -8.91 -19.31 10.47
C GLU A 259 -8.84 -17.88 9.93
N GLU A 260 -9.65 -17.52 8.93
CA GLU A 260 -9.69 -16.18 8.33
C GLU A 260 -10.55 -15.19 9.12
N LEU A 261 -11.44 -15.66 10.01
CA LEU A 261 -12.35 -14.80 10.77
C LEU A 261 -11.63 -13.77 11.62
N ALA A 262 -10.53 -14.16 12.28
CA ALA A 262 -9.75 -13.23 13.09
C ALA A 262 -9.16 -12.09 12.23
N GLU A 263 -8.69 -12.37 11.01
CA GLU A 263 -8.24 -11.33 10.08
C GLU A 263 -9.43 -10.48 9.60
N GLN A 264 -10.59 -11.10 9.35
CA GLN A 264 -11.80 -10.40 8.90
C GLN A 264 -12.34 -9.43 9.97
N ASP A 265 -12.26 -9.76 11.25
CA ASP A 265 -12.65 -8.84 12.33
C ASP A 265 -11.86 -7.54 12.28
N LEU A 266 -10.54 -7.62 12.05
CA LEU A 266 -9.68 -6.44 11.90
C LEU A 266 -10.06 -5.61 10.66
N PHE A 267 -10.44 -6.26 9.55
CA PHE A 267 -10.93 -5.58 8.36
C PHE A 267 -12.25 -4.85 8.62
N ASP A 268 -13.18 -5.46 9.36
CA ASP A 268 -14.47 -4.87 9.69
C ASP A 268 -14.31 -3.63 10.58
N ILE A 269 -13.41 -3.68 11.57
CA ILE A 269 -13.09 -2.54 12.44
C ILE A 269 -12.45 -1.41 11.62
N LEU A 270 -11.50 -1.72 10.73
CA LEU A 270 -10.91 -0.71 9.83
C LEU A 270 -11.94 -0.10 8.89
N ALA A 271 -12.89 -0.89 8.40
CA ALA A 271 -13.98 -0.40 7.58
C ALA A 271 -14.83 0.62 8.35
N ASP A 272 -15.17 0.36 9.62
CA ASP A 272 -15.88 1.33 10.46
C ASP A 272 -15.04 2.57 10.74
N CYS A 273 -13.72 2.41 10.92
CA CYS A 273 -12.80 3.55 11.06
C CYS A 273 -12.88 4.52 9.87
N THR A 274 -13.15 4.02 8.64
CA THR A 274 -13.36 4.91 7.48
C THR A 274 -14.56 5.84 7.65
N LEU A 275 -15.63 5.36 8.30
CA LEU A 275 -16.81 6.16 8.63
C LEU A 275 -16.48 7.21 9.69
N LEU A 276 -15.77 6.79 10.75
CA LEU A 276 -15.40 7.67 11.86
C LEU A 276 -14.47 8.80 11.42
N ILE A 277 -13.47 8.50 10.59
CA ILE A 277 -12.57 9.50 10.00
C ILE A 277 -13.36 10.50 9.16
N SER A 278 -14.25 10.03 8.28
CA SER A 278 -15.05 10.92 7.44
C SER A 278 -15.99 11.81 8.25
N GLN A 279 -16.62 11.27 9.31
CA GLN A 279 -17.46 12.04 10.22
C GLN A 279 -16.66 13.10 10.97
N ARG A 280 -15.47 12.74 11.47
CA ARG A 280 -14.55 13.68 12.11
C ARG A 280 -14.12 14.79 11.16
N ASP A 281 -13.71 14.46 9.94
CA ASP A 281 -13.22 15.44 8.97
C ASP A 281 -14.35 16.38 8.53
N SER A 282 -15.58 15.86 8.39
CA SER A 282 -16.77 16.67 8.12
C SER A 282 -17.08 17.63 9.27
N LEU A 283 -16.94 17.16 10.52
CA LEU A 283 -17.09 18.00 11.71
C LEU A 283 -16.04 19.12 11.76
N ALA A 284 -14.80 18.83 11.38
CA ALA A 284 -13.71 19.82 11.35
C ALA A 284 -13.87 20.86 10.23
N ALA A 285 -14.48 20.48 9.10
CA ALA A 285 -14.72 21.35 7.96
C ALA A 285 -15.91 22.31 8.15
N ASP A 286 -16.84 21.97 9.05
CA ASP A 286 -18.03 22.79 9.29
C ASP A 286 -17.72 23.97 10.23
N LEU A 287 -17.17 25.04 9.66
CA LEU A 287 -16.85 26.30 10.33
C LEU A 287 -18.09 27.05 10.85
N SER A 288 -19.31 26.58 10.54
CA SER A 288 -20.56 27.26 10.84
C SER A 288 -21.28 26.75 12.08
N LEU A 289 -20.84 25.61 12.63
CA LEU A 289 -21.44 25.05 13.85
C LEU A 289 -21.04 25.87 15.06
N ASP A 290 -22.04 26.20 15.89
CA ASP A 290 -21.79 26.65 17.25
C ASP A 290 -20.93 25.56 17.95
N PRO A 291 -19.85 25.93 18.66
CA PRO A 291 -19.12 25.01 19.54
C PRO A 291 -20.02 24.05 20.33
N TRP A 292 -21.18 24.52 20.80
CA TRP A 292 -22.17 23.71 21.54
C TRP A 292 -22.85 22.62 20.70
N ASP A 293 -23.20 22.90 19.43
CA ASP A 293 -23.83 21.91 18.53
C ASP A 293 -22.82 20.86 18.02
N SER A 294 -21.54 21.20 18.03
CA SER A 294 -20.44 20.29 17.67
C SER A 294 -20.13 19.26 18.76
N HIS A 295 -20.44 19.58 20.03
CA HIS A 295 -20.13 18.73 21.19
C HIS A 295 -20.81 17.36 21.13
N PRO A 296 -22.14 17.23 20.99
CA PRO A 296 -22.80 15.92 20.97
C PRO A 296 -22.33 15.02 19.81
N ARG A 297 -22.05 15.61 18.64
CA ARG A 297 -21.54 14.86 17.48
C ARG A 297 -20.12 14.36 17.72
N ARG A 298 -19.25 15.21 18.26
CA ARG A 298 -17.88 14.83 18.64
C ARG A 298 -17.90 13.69 19.65
N ASP A 299 -18.72 13.82 20.70
CA ASP A 299 -18.83 12.82 21.76
C ASP A 299 -19.36 11.48 21.20
N GLN A 300 -20.30 11.52 20.26
CA GLN A 300 -20.77 10.31 19.56
C GLN A 300 -19.66 9.63 18.75
N ILE A 301 -18.84 10.39 18.02
CA ILE A 301 -17.70 9.81 17.27
C ILE A 301 -16.69 9.23 18.26
N PHE A 302 -16.41 9.93 19.35
CA PHE A 302 -15.49 9.49 20.40
C PHE A 302 -15.95 8.18 21.05
N GLN A 303 -17.23 8.07 21.42
CA GLN A 303 -17.81 6.84 21.98
C GLN A 303 -17.72 5.66 21.01
N LYS A 304 -17.97 5.87 19.71
CA LYS A 304 -17.82 4.82 18.71
C LYS A 304 -16.36 4.39 18.53
N ALA A 305 -15.42 5.33 18.60
CA ALA A 305 -13.99 5.02 18.55
C ALA A 305 -13.52 4.26 19.80
N LEU A 306 -14.07 4.58 20.99
CA LEU A 306 -13.84 3.80 22.21
C LEU A 306 -14.41 2.38 22.11
N ALA A 307 -15.61 2.22 21.52
CA ALA A 307 -16.17 0.90 21.27
C ALA A 307 -15.26 0.07 20.35
N ALA A 308 -14.76 0.65 19.26
CA ALA A 308 -13.80 -0.01 18.36
C ALA A 308 -12.49 -0.38 19.09
N LEU A 309 -12.03 0.46 20.02
CA LEU A 309 -10.86 0.16 20.85
C LEU A 309 -11.12 -1.02 21.80
N ALA A 310 -12.30 -1.08 22.41
CA ALA A 310 -12.70 -2.20 23.27
C ALA A 310 -12.83 -3.51 22.46
N GLU A 311 -13.38 -3.45 21.25
CA GLU A 311 -13.43 -4.59 20.32
C GLU A 311 -12.02 -5.08 19.97
N LEU A 312 -11.08 -4.18 19.68
CA LEU A 312 -9.68 -4.55 19.46
C LEU A 312 -9.04 -5.20 20.69
N ALA A 313 -9.27 -4.66 21.89
CA ALA A 313 -8.75 -5.25 23.12
C ALA A 313 -9.30 -6.67 23.34
N SER A 314 -10.60 -6.88 23.09
CA SER A 314 -11.21 -8.21 23.15
C SER A 314 -10.62 -9.16 22.10
N TRP A 315 -10.48 -8.69 20.86
CA TRP A 315 -9.84 -9.43 19.78
C TRP A 315 -8.43 -9.88 20.17
N ARG A 316 -7.64 -8.99 20.80
CA ARG A 316 -6.28 -9.27 21.22
C ARG A 316 -6.22 -10.41 22.23
N VAL A 317 -7.09 -10.38 23.25
CA VAL A 317 -7.19 -11.44 24.26
C VAL A 317 -7.55 -12.78 23.61
N THR A 318 -8.56 -12.80 22.73
CA THR A 318 -8.95 -14.02 22.02
C THR A 318 -7.84 -14.55 21.12
N TRP A 319 -7.13 -13.66 20.43
CA TRP A 319 -6.02 -14.01 19.56
C TRP A 319 -4.86 -14.62 20.35
N GLU A 320 -4.48 -14.05 21.51
CA GLU A 320 -3.42 -14.57 22.38
C GLU A 320 -3.79 -15.92 23.04
N ALA A 321 -5.07 -16.12 23.38
CA ALA A 321 -5.56 -17.36 23.97
C ALA A 321 -5.46 -18.57 23.00
N ASN A 322 -5.33 -18.32 21.70
CA ASN A 322 -5.14 -19.37 20.71
C ASN A 322 -3.67 -19.81 20.66
N ASN A 323 -3.39 -21.05 21.07
CA ASN A 323 -2.04 -21.64 21.08
C ASN A 323 -1.31 -21.58 19.72
N ARG A 324 -2.04 -21.49 18.59
CA ARG A 324 -1.45 -21.33 17.26
C ARG A 324 -0.79 -19.96 17.07
N ASN A 325 -1.18 -18.96 17.85
CA ASN A 325 -0.69 -17.58 17.75
C ASN A 325 0.49 -17.30 18.70
N SER A 326 1.14 -18.35 19.20
CA SER A 326 2.26 -18.21 20.12
C SER A 326 3.44 -17.48 19.49
N TYR A 327 4.02 -16.58 20.27
CA TYR A 327 5.24 -15.87 19.95
C TYR A 327 6.05 -15.66 21.23
N PHE A 328 7.36 -15.48 21.10
CA PHE A 328 8.27 -15.27 22.21
C PHE A 328 9.24 -14.12 21.93
N GLU A 329 9.72 -13.51 23.01
CA GLU A 329 10.73 -12.46 22.93
C GLU A 329 12.13 -13.07 22.98
N THR A 330 12.89 -12.92 21.89
CA THR A 330 14.29 -13.35 21.83
C THR A 330 15.23 -12.17 22.03
N PRO A 331 16.19 -12.22 22.97
CA PRO A 331 17.22 -11.20 23.13
C PRO A 331 18.08 -11.07 21.87
N ILE A 332 18.40 -9.85 21.47
CA ILE A 332 19.38 -9.62 20.40
C ILE A 332 20.79 -9.85 20.95
N VAL A 333 21.46 -10.91 20.49
CA VAL A 333 22.87 -11.15 20.83
C VAL A 333 23.74 -10.13 20.08
N LEU A 334 24.23 -9.12 20.78
CA LEU A 334 25.32 -8.26 20.31
C LEU A 334 26.59 -9.12 20.22
N ASP A 335 27.00 -9.48 19.01
CA ASP A 335 28.15 -10.36 18.82
C ASP A 335 29.47 -9.63 19.18
N SER A 336 29.90 -9.77 20.44
CA SER A 336 31.12 -9.16 21.00
C SER A 336 32.44 -9.74 20.46
N ARG A 337 32.41 -10.53 19.37
CA ARG A 337 33.57 -11.27 18.86
C ARG A 337 34.33 -10.60 17.70
N SER A 338 34.01 -9.36 17.36
CA SER A 338 34.83 -8.56 16.43
C SER A 338 35.81 -7.68 17.23
N PRO A 339 37.12 -7.67 16.91
CA PRO A 339 38.07 -6.82 17.62
C PRO A 339 37.72 -5.33 17.46
N PRO A 340 38.12 -4.45 18.40
CA PRO A 340 37.80 -3.03 18.35
C PRO A 340 38.68 -2.35 17.31
N ILE A 341 38.29 -2.45 16.05
CA ILE A 341 38.71 -1.47 15.04
C ILE A 341 37.76 -0.30 15.21
N GLN A 342 38.32 0.90 15.39
CA GLN A 342 37.62 2.19 15.44
C GLN A 342 36.69 2.34 14.23
N GLN A 343 35.47 1.81 14.33
CA GLN A 343 34.36 2.20 13.47
C GLN A 343 33.47 3.11 14.31
N PRO A 344 33.15 4.32 13.83
CA PRO A 344 32.13 5.14 14.47
C PRO A 344 30.84 4.29 14.50
N PHE A 345 30.17 4.23 15.65
CA PHE A 345 28.89 3.55 15.87
C PHE A 345 28.08 3.46 14.57
N SER A 346 27.98 2.26 13.99
CA SER A 346 27.18 2.11 12.79
C SER A 346 25.71 2.32 13.17
N ASP A 347 25.00 3.13 12.38
CA ASP A 347 23.54 3.38 12.44
C ASP A 347 22.70 2.09 12.18
N ASP A 348 23.35 0.92 12.20
CA ASP A 348 22.79 -0.40 11.91
C ASP A 348 22.44 -1.22 13.16
N THR A 349 22.79 -0.74 14.35
CA THR A 349 22.46 -1.45 15.60
C THR A 349 20.96 -1.34 15.88
N SER A 350 20.28 -2.49 16.03
CA SER A 350 18.86 -2.55 16.38
C SER A 350 18.53 -1.64 17.58
N PRO A 351 17.44 -0.86 17.53
CA PRO A 351 17.00 -0.04 18.66
C PRO A 351 16.32 -0.89 19.74
N PHE A 352 16.06 -2.18 19.49
CA PHE A 352 15.34 -3.07 20.39
C PHE A 352 16.29 -3.99 21.16
N LEU A 353 15.94 -4.31 22.41
CA LEU A 353 16.64 -5.32 23.21
C LEU A 353 16.18 -6.75 22.86
N THR A 354 14.91 -6.89 22.49
CA THR A 354 14.28 -8.16 22.13
C THR A 354 13.48 -8.02 20.83
N LEU A 355 13.42 -9.10 20.06
CA LEU A 355 12.59 -9.23 18.85
C LEU A 355 11.55 -10.31 19.05
N PHE A 356 10.49 -10.28 18.25
CA PHE A 356 9.46 -11.32 18.29
C PHE A 356 9.81 -12.46 17.34
N GLU A 357 9.74 -13.68 17.86
CA GLU A 357 9.75 -14.90 17.07
C GLU A 357 8.38 -15.58 17.15
N PHE A 358 7.84 -15.96 15.99
CA PHE A 358 6.50 -16.51 15.89
C PHE A 358 6.52 -17.99 15.50
N GLY A 359 5.53 -18.74 15.96
CA GLY A 359 5.31 -20.12 15.50
C GLY A 359 4.92 -20.22 14.03
N ASN A 360 4.33 -19.17 13.44
CA ASN A 360 3.94 -19.13 12.03
C ASN A 360 3.81 -17.69 11.50
N GLU A 361 3.79 -17.56 10.17
CA GLU A 361 3.69 -16.27 9.47
C GLU A 361 2.34 -15.57 9.69
N SER A 362 1.22 -16.33 9.74
CA SER A 362 -0.11 -15.76 9.94
C SER A 362 -0.22 -15.01 11.27
N ALA A 363 0.38 -15.55 12.34
CA ALA A 363 0.43 -14.89 13.64
C ALA A 363 1.18 -13.54 13.56
N ALA A 364 2.34 -13.50 12.90
CA ALA A 364 3.10 -12.27 12.71
C ALA A 364 2.29 -11.23 11.90
N ILE A 365 1.67 -11.65 10.79
CA ILE A 365 0.86 -10.77 9.94
C ILE A 365 -0.34 -10.20 10.71
N ASN A 366 -1.08 -11.06 11.43
CA ASN A 366 -2.24 -10.63 12.20
C ASN A 366 -1.87 -9.68 13.34
N LEU A 367 -0.73 -9.89 14.00
CA LEU A 367 -0.25 -8.95 15.03
C LEU A 367 0.14 -7.59 14.43
N MET A 368 0.83 -7.59 13.29
CA MET A 368 1.15 -6.35 12.58
C MET A 368 -0.12 -5.62 12.11
N PHE A 369 -1.12 -6.37 11.67
CA PHE A 369 -2.39 -5.82 11.20
C PHE A 369 -3.24 -5.28 12.36
N TYR A 370 -3.31 -6.00 13.48
CA TYR A 370 -3.90 -5.53 14.73
C TYR A 370 -3.32 -4.19 15.17
N ASN A 371 -1.99 -4.09 15.27
CA ASN A 371 -1.33 -2.85 15.67
C ASN A 371 -1.56 -1.72 14.65
N THR A 372 -1.71 -2.03 13.37
CA THR A 372 -2.09 -1.05 12.34
C THR A 372 -3.49 -0.50 12.60
N THR A 373 -4.46 -1.37 12.88
CA THR A 373 -5.84 -0.98 13.22
C THR A 373 -5.89 -0.18 14.51
N LEU A 374 -5.12 -0.60 15.52
CA LEU A 374 -5.00 0.09 16.80
C LEU A 374 -4.46 1.53 16.63
N ILE A 375 -3.40 1.71 15.85
CA ILE A 375 -2.87 3.05 15.54
C ILE A 375 -3.95 3.93 14.90
N VAL A 376 -4.73 3.41 13.95
CA VAL A 376 -5.81 4.17 13.31
C VAL A 376 -6.87 4.60 14.33
N VAL A 377 -7.33 3.70 15.18
CA VAL A 377 -8.33 4.01 16.23
C VAL A 377 -7.79 5.05 17.22
N ILE A 378 -6.55 4.88 17.68
CA ILE A 378 -5.89 5.82 18.61
C ILE A 378 -5.73 7.20 17.96
N GLN A 379 -5.38 7.29 16.68
CA GLN A 379 -5.28 8.57 15.96
C GLN A 379 -6.64 9.27 15.87
N ILE A 380 -7.73 8.53 15.66
CA ILE A 380 -9.09 9.07 15.70
C ILE A 380 -9.37 9.63 17.11
N LEU A 381 -9.16 8.85 18.17
CA LEU A 381 -9.38 9.28 19.56
C LEU A 381 -8.55 10.51 19.92
N THR A 382 -7.25 10.49 19.61
CA THR A 382 -6.31 11.59 19.89
C THR A 382 -6.75 12.88 19.20
N SER A 383 -7.22 12.80 17.95
CA SER A 383 -7.72 13.96 17.21
C SER A 383 -9.02 14.54 17.77
N LEU A 384 -9.76 13.75 18.56
CA LEU A 384 -11.01 14.11 19.21
C LEU A 384 -10.84 14.55 20.66
N LEU A 385 -9.64 14.54 21.25
CA LEU A 385 -9.40 15.10 22.58
C LEU A 385 -9.22 16.63 22.52
N ARG A 386 -9.84 17.39 23.44
CA ARG A 386 -9.50 18.81 23.65
C ARG A 386 -8.38 18.92 24.67
N GLU A 387 -7.63 20.01 24.63
CA GLU A 387 -6.71 20.38 25.70
C GLU A 387 -7.43 20.69 27.03
N ASP A 388 -8.76 20.92 27.00
CA ASP A 388 -9.57 21.33 28.16
C ASP A 388 -10.29 20.17 28.90
N PHE A 389 -10.14 18.91 28.47
CA PHE A 389 -10.92 17.77 28.99
C PHE A 389 -10.46 17.20 30.35
N THR A 390 -9.52 17.85 31.04
CA THR A 390 -9.08 17.41 32.37
C THR A 390 -10.15 17.56 33.47
N ASN A 391 -11.33 18.13 33.19
CA ASN A 391 -12.38 18.40 34.19
C ASN A 391 -13.82 18.01 33.75
N SER A 392 -14.02 17.02 32.87
CA SER A 392 -15.38 16.54 32.53
C SER A 392 -15.84 15.42 33.49
N PRO A 393 -17.08 15.41 34.01
CA PRO A 393 -17.57 14.37 34.92
C PRO A 393 -17.76 12.98 34.28
N TYR A 394 -17.62 12.87 32.96
CA TYR A 394 -17.93 11.64 32.21
C TYR A 394 -16.78 10.61 32.17
N THR A 395 -15.57 10.96 32.61
CA THR A 395 -14.43 10.02 32.72
C THR A 395 -14.52 9.10 33.95
N GLN A 396 -15.45 9.34 34.88
CA GLN A 396 -15.62 8.49 36.06
C GLN A 396 -16.39 7.19 35.79
N ASP A 397 -17.32 7.17 34.83
CA ASP A 397 -18.17 5.99 34.58
C ASP A 397 -17.45 4.83 33.87
N PHE A 398 -16.32 5.09 33.17
CA PHE A 398 -15.53 4.02 32.54
C PHE A 398 -14.61 3.31 33.53
N SER A 399 -14.19 3.97 34.62
CA SER A 399 -13.32 3.39 35.65
C SER A 399 -14.06 2.35 36.51
N ASP A 400 -15.36 2.54 36.74
CA ASP A 400 -16.16 1.66 37.60
C ASP A 400 -16.66 0.39 36.91
N HIS A 401 -16.76 0.36 35.57
CA HIS A 401 -17.24 -0.83 34.85
C HIS A 401 -16.16 -1.87 34.52
N VAL A 402 -14.86 -1.52 34.54
CA VAL A 402 -13.76 -2.45 34.23
C VAL A 402 -13.11 -3.03 35.50
N SER A 403 -13.30 -2.39 36.65
CA SER A 403 -12.62 -2.75 37.91
C SER A 403 -13.17 -4.00 38.63
N ASN A 404 -14.19 -4.68 38.09
CA ASN A 404 -14.92 -5.74 38.79
C ASN A 404 -14.80 -7.17 38.22
N GLU A 405 -13.81 -7.45 37.36
CA GLU A 405 -13.44 -8.85 37.07
C GLU A 405 -11.96 -9.10 37.42
N SER A 406 -11.78 -9.59 38.65
CA SER A 406 -10.50 -9.98 39.21
C SER A 406 -9.95 -11.27 38.58
N GLY A 407 -8.75 -11.17 37.99
CA GLY A 407 -7.76 -12.25 37.97
C GLY A 407 -7.17 -12.63 36.61
N SER A 408 -6.28 -11.79 36.04
CA SER A 408 -5.09 -12.15 35.20
C SER A 408 -4.53 -10.90 34.47
N PRO A 409 -3.31 -11.00 33.87
CA PRO A 409 -2.15 -10.13 34.18
C PRO A 409 -2.30 -8.66 33.74
N GLU A 410 -1.48 -7.80 34.34
CA GLU A 410 -1.35 -6.33 34.23
C GLU A 410 -1.13 -5.72 32.82
N ASN A 411 -1.46 -6.43 31.73
CA ASN A 411 -1.15 -6.06 30.34
C ASN A 411 -2.39 -5.80 29.45
N SER A 412 -3.59 -5.62 30.01
CA SER A 412 -4.76 -5.30 29.19
C SER A 412 -4.68 -3.85 28.69
N LEU A 413 -4.72 -3.67 27.37
CA LEU A 413 -4.64 -2.37 26.69
C LEU A 413 -5.54 -1.26 27.29
N PRO A 414 -6.77 -1.55 27.79
CA PRO A 414 -7.62 -0.54 28.41
C PRO A 414 -7.10 -0.01 29.76
N SER A 415 -6.30 -0.77 30.52
CA SER A 415 -5.80 -0.30 31.83
C SER A 415 -4.53 0.56 31.74
N LEU A 416 -3.86 0.58 30.58
CA LEU A 416 -2.65 1.38 30.33
C LEU A 416 -2.92 2.74 29.68
N LEU A 417 -4.15 2.95 29.18
CA LEU A 417 -4.57 4.22 28.62
C LEU A 417 -5.06 5.11 29.76
N GLU A 418 -4.19 5.99 30.25
CA GLU A 418 -4.69 7.21 30.89
C GLU A 418 -5.59 7.92 29.87
N ASP A 419 -6.76 8.42 30.29
CA ASP A 419 -7.68 9.26 29.48
C ASP A 419 -7.07 10.65 29.18
N SER A 420 -5.79 10.66 28.83
CA SER A 420 -4.97 11.80 28.54
C SER A 420 -4.44 11.67 27.11
N LYS A 421 -4.31 12.81 26.43
CA LYS A 421 -3.70 12.87 25.10
C LYS A 421 -2.29 12.24 25.08
N ALA A 422 -1.55 12.35 26.20
CA ALA A 422 -0.24 11.74 26.36
C ALA A 422 -0.31 10.21 26.39
N GLY A 423 -1.31 9.64 27.09
CA GLY A 423 -1.55 8.19 27.12
C GLY A 423 -1.81 7.60 25.74
N TYR A 424 -2.68 8.24 24.96
CA TYR A 424 -2.95 7.82 23.57
C TYR A 424 -1.71 7.93 22.68
N ILE A 425 -0.93 9.02 22.75
CA ILE A 425 0.31 9.16 21.98
C ILE A 425 1.34 8.08 22.36
N ALA A 426 1.45 7.75 23.65
CA ALA A 426 2.33 6.68 24.12
C ALA A 426 1.87 5.31 23.59
N ALA A 427 0.58 5.02 23.63
CA ALA A 427 0.00 3.79 23.09
C ALA A 427 0.18 3.67 21.56
N GLU A 428 0.00 4.77 20.82
CA GLU A 428 0.26 4.81 19.38
C GLU A 428 1.72 4.45 19.06
N ARG A 429 2.65 5.05 19.82
CA ARG A 429 4.09 4.78 19.68
C ARG A 429 4.40 3.32 20.02
N LEU A 430 3.83 2.77 21.09
CA LEU A 430 4.02 1.37 21.49
C LEU A 430 3.58 0.41 20.38
N ALA A 431 2.38 0.61 19.82
CA ALA A 431 1.86 -0.22 18.73
C ALA A 431 2.77 -0.18 17.50
N ALA A 432 3.34 0.99 17.16
CA ALA A 432 4.30 1.10 16.07
C ALA A 432 5.62 0.37 16.37
N LEU A 433 6.10 0.41 17.61
CA LEU A 433 7.30 -0.33 18.02
C LEU A 433 7.07 -1.85 17.98
N GLU A 434 5.88 -2.34 18.34
CA GLU A 434 5.53 -3.76 18.18
C GLU A 434 5.59 -4.20 16.72
N ILE A 435 5.04 -3.40 15.79
CA ILE A 435 5.16 -3.65 14.35
C ILE A 435 6.64 -3.78 13.97
N CYS A 436 7.49 -2.84 14.41
CA CYS A 436 8.93 -2.89 14.12
C CYS A 436 9.59 -4.17 14.62
N ARG A 437 9.18 -4.70 15.79
CA ARG A 437 9.71 -5.95 16.38
C ARG A 437 9.26 -7.21 15.62
N CYS A 438 8.15 -7.15 14.87
CA CYS A 438 7.71 -8.22 13.98
C CYS A 438 8.51 -8.30 12.67
N VAL A 439 9.03 -7.17 12.17
CA VAL A 439 9.65 -7.08 10.83
C VAL A 439 10.81 -8.07 10.62
N PRO A 440 11.73 -8.28 11.58
CA PRO A 440 12.85 -9.19 11.37
C PRO A 440 12.45 -10.64 11.14
N TYR A 441 11.48 -11.15 11.92
CA TYR A 441 10.94 -12.49 11.73
C TYR A 441 10.33 -12.65 10.34
N TYR A 442 9.52 -11.67 9.92
CA TYR A 442 8.89 -11.73 8.62
C TYR A 442 9.93 -11.72 7.47
N ALA A 443 10.96 -10.91 7.59
CA ALA A 443 12.03 -10.84 6.61
C ALA A 443 12.87 -12.13 6.55
N SER A 444 13.15 -12.78 7.68
CA SER A 444 13.89 -14.05 7.70
C SER A 444 13.09 -15.18 7.07
N GLN A 445 11.79 -15.31 7.39
CA GLN A 445 10.92 -16.32 6.78
C GLN A 445 10.86 -16.15 5.25
N ARG A 446 10.80 -14.91 4.76
CA ARG A 446 10.86 -14.63 3.32
C ARG A 446 12.16 -15.11 2.67
N SER A 447 13.30 -14.92 3.33
CA SER A 447 14.60 -15.33 2.81
C SER A 447 14.81 -16.85 2.82
N GLU A 448 14.25 -17.56 3.81
CA GLU A 448 14.49 -18.99 4.00
C GLU A 448 13.53 -19.88 3.21
N LYS A 449 12.26 -19.46 3.05
CA LYS A 449 11.19 -20.32 2.51
C LYS A 449 10.62 -19.86 1.16
N ASP A 450 11.25 -18.88 0.49
CA ASP A 450 10.62 -18.12 -0.60
C ASP A 450 9.22 -17.63 -0.18
N SER A 451 9.09 -17.17 1.08
CA SER A 451 7.79 -16.83 1.66
C SER A 451 7.19 -15.56 1.04
N HIS A 452 5.87 -15.46 1.14
CA HIS A 452 5.03 -14.58 0.31
C HIS A 452 5.15 -13.11 0.71
N SER A 453 4.97 -12.17 -0.23
CA SER A 453 4.82 -10.75 0.11
C SER A 453 3.36 -10.46 0.48
N SER A 454 3.10 -10.22 1.76
CA SER A 454 1.78 -9.84 2.25
C SER A 454 1.61 -8.31 2.15
N PRO A 455 0.56 -7.81 1.47
CA PRO A 455 0.30 -6.38 1.39
C PRO A 455 -0.05 -5.77 2.76
N LEU A 456 -0.57 -6.58 3.70
CA LEU A 456 -0.83 -6.13 5.08
C LEU A 456 0.46 -5.79 5.83
N VAL A 457 1.54 -6.52 5.55
CA VAL A 457 2.86 -6.22 6.12
C VAL A 457 3.40 -4.90 5.57
N HIS A 458 3.31 -4.67 4.25
CA HIS A 458 3.72 -3.38 3.67
C HIS A 458 2.91 -2.22 4.24
N TRP A 459 1.61 -2.41 4.43
CA TRP A 459 0.77 -1.41 5.09
C TRP A 459 1.24 -1.18 6.54
N ALA A 460 1.40 -2.23 7.34
CA ALA A 460 1.82 -2.11 8.73
C ALA A 460 3.17 -1.41 8.89
N ILE A 461 4.18 -1.80 8.12
CA ILE A 461 5.50 -1.16 8.17
C ILE A 461 5.39 0.32 7.75
N SER A 462 4.58 0.64 6.74
CA SER A 462 4.35 2.04 6.35
C SER A 462 3.66 2.84 7.44
N THR A 463 2.64 2.29 8.09
CA THR A 463 1.94 2.92 9.22
C THR A 463 2.91 3.19 10.36
N ALA A 464 3.64 2.16 10.83
CA ALA A 464 4.63 2.30 11.88
C ALA A 464 5.73 3.33 11.53
N TYR A 465 6.21 3.34 10.29
CA TYR A 465 7.20 4.29 9.82
C TYR A 465 6.67 5.72 9.93
N THR A 466 5.42 5.96 9.52
CA THR A 466 4.83 7.29 9.60
C THR A 466 4.51 7.74 11.02
N THR A 467 4.12 6.82 11.91
CA THR A 467 3.86 7.07 13.33
C THR A 467 5.14 7.37 14.11
N LEU A 468 6.26 6.71 13.77
CA LEU A 468 7.57 6.94 14.39
C LEU A 468 8.33 8.12 13.75
N SER A 469 7.67 9.04 13.06
CA SER A 469 8.31 10.19 12.38
C SER A 469 9.35 9.81 11.30
N GLY A 470 9.26 8.60 10.75
CA GLY A 470 10.08 8.14 9.63
C GLY A 470 11.59 8.25 9.89
N ASN A 471 12.31 8.82 8.92
CA ASN A 471 13.78 9.01 9.01
C ASN A 471 14.22 9.98 10.11
N GLU A 472 13.30 10.66 10.81
CA GLU A 472 13.64 11.54 11.92
C GLU A 472 13.87 10.77 13.24
N SER A 473 13.36 9.54 13.35
CA SER A 473 13.61 8.68 14.51
C SER A 473 14.67 7.62 14.26
N ARG A 474 15.29 7.14 15.35
CA ARG A 474 16.23 6.02 15.30
C ARG A 474 15.55 4.75 14.80
N GLU A 475 14.32 4.50 15.25
CA GLU A 475 13.54 3.32 14.91
C GLU A 475 13.09 3.33 13.45
N GLY A 476 12.64 4.48 12.94
CA GLY A 476 12.25 4.62 11.54
C GLY A 476 13.43 4.49 10.58
N LYS A 477 14.60 5.07 10.92
CA LYS A 477 15.85 4.84 10.16
C LYS A 477 16.26 3.37 10.15
N TRP A 478 16.27 2.73 11.31
CA TRP A 478 16.61 1.32 11.44
C TRP A 478 15.68 0.45 10.59
N MET A 479 14.37 0.67 10.68
CA MET A 479 13.38 -0.09 9.93
C MET A 479 13.55 0.09 8.43
N MET A 480 13.80 1.31 7.95
CA MET A 480 14.01 1.56 6.54
C MET A 480 15.33 0.92 6.04
N ASN A 481 16.41 1.02 6.82
CA ASN A 481 17.67 0.33 6.50
C ASN A 481 17.46 -1.19 6.43
N PHE A 482 16.71 -1.76 7.37
CA PHE A 482 16.42 -3.18 7.42
C PHE A 482 15.59 -3.67 6.22
N VAL A 483 14.51 -2.97 5.88
CA VAL A 483 13.65 -3.28 4.72
C VAL A 483 14.42 -3.17 3.39
N ASN A 484 15.29 -2.17 3.26
CA ASN A 484 16.13 -2.01 2.07
C ASN A 484 17.16 -3.15 1.93
N LYS A 485 17.74 -3.62 3.04
CA LYS A 485 18.74 -4.71 3.03
C LYS A 485 18.14 -6.09 2.74
N THR A 486 16.94 -6.36 3.25
CA THR A 486 16.33 -7.71 3.22
C THR A 486 15.57 -8.02 1.94
N SER A 487 15.71 -7.22 0.88
CA SER A 487 14.96 -7.40 -0.38
C SER A 487 13.42 -7.40 -0.21
N LEU A 488 12.92 -6.98 0.95
CA LEU A 488 11.60 -6.33 1.07
C LEU A 488 11.51 -5.08 0.18
N ALA A 489 12.67 -4.62 -0.29
CA ALA A 489 13.05 -3.49 -1.14
C ALA A 489 12.29 -3.23 -2.45
N ILE A 490 11.30 -4.02 -2.87
CA ILE A 490 10.25 -3.43 -3.71
C ILE A 490 9.39 -2.59 -2.79
N VAL A 491 10.01 -1.48 -2.36
CA VAL A 491 9.41 -0.46 -1.53
C VAL A 491 8.31 0.11 -2.40
N ALA A 492 7.07 -0.08 -1.96
CA ALA A 492 5.90 0.53 -2.55
C ALA A 492 5.96 2.05 -2.29
N LYS A 493 6.91 2.76 -2.94
CA LYS A 493 7.28 4.17 -2.73
C LYS A 493 6.07 5.09 -2.58
N GLY A 494 5.00 4.84 -3.34
CA GLY A 494 3.75 5.61 -3.24
C GLY A 494 3.09 5.55 -1.86
N ILE A 495 3.17 4.41 -1.16
CA ILE A 495 2.59 4.20 0.18
C ILE A 495 3.34 5.01 1.25
N TRP A 496 4.66 5.15 1.09
CA TRP A 496 5.54 5.82 2.08
C TRP A 496 5.49 7.35 2.01
N THR A 497 5.00 7.92 0.91
CA THR A 497 4.81 9.36 0.81
C THR A 497 3.49 9.76 1.50
N ARG A 498 3.53 10.68 2.46
CA ARG A 498 2.30 11.28 3.01
C ARG A 498 1.56 11.99 1.86
N PRO A 499 0.21 11.88 1.77
CA PRO A 499 -0.54 12.69 0.82
C PRO A 499 -0.28 14.14 1.22
N ARG A 500 0.00 15.01 0.25
CA ARG A 500 0.01 16.44 0.55
C ARG A 500 -1.43 16.79 0.92
N SER A 501 -1.64 17.30 2.14
CA SER A 501 -2.91 17.94 2.48
C SER A 501 -3.21 18.95 1.37
N SER A 502 -4.35 18.80 0.72
CA SER A 502 -4.88 19.80 -0.20
C SER A 502 -5.32 21.03 0.60
N ASN A 503 -4.33 21.76 1.11
CA ASN A 503 -4.45 23.09 1.70
C ASN A 503 -3.20 23.87 1.27
N SER A 504 -3.24 24.33 0.03
CA SER A 504 -2.53 25.52 -0.46
C SER A 504 -3.29 26.07 -1.65
#